data_AF-A0A947G7C6-F1
#
_entry.id   AF-A0A947G7C6-F1
#
_cell.length_a   1.000
_cell.length_b   1.000
_cell.length_c   1.000
_cell.angle_alpha   90.00
_cell.angle_beta   90.00
_cell.angle_gamma   90.00
#
_symmetry.space_group_name_H-M   'P 1'
#
loop_
_entity.id
_entity.type
_entity.pdbx_description
1 polymer ?
#
loop_
_entity_poly.entity_id
_entity_poly.type
_entity_poly.pdbx_seq_one_letter_code
_entity_poly.pdbx_strand_id
1 'polypeptide(L)'
;SGLSYLRRVLDIGGVELSIEDLRARRGRLRSSITPLHLDNITQRDELFHRAIHVAGDLHVEGNLVLHDAEIQVLIVDGNLHVDGRLEDRDDEEIESLVIVGGNLEARDLITYGTLEVHGNLIVPGHLLLLDNACIAHIEGDIDAGFILDQYHHCAVDGEVRCPLVVMDSARIESDKPVEFLDFGSELAGHLDHALLEGEEDDSEPHGYYVDWVDVEAIAERVRAGQRIRRAASQG
;
A
#
# COMPACT_ATOMS: atom_id res chain seq x y z
N SER A 1 9.22 11.11 17.69
CA SER A 1 9.38 12.28 16.82
C SER A 1 10.04 11.81 15.53
N GLY A 2 9.67 12.34 14.38
CA GLY A 2 10.23 11.93 13.07
C GLY A 2 11.75 11.89 13.02
N LEU A 3 12.41 12.83 13.70
CA LEU A 3 13.87 12.89 13.82
C LEU A 3 14.54 11.67 14.48
N SER A 4 13.90 10.99 15.44
CA SER A 4 14.46 9.76 16.02
C SER A 4 14.34 8.57 15.09
N TYR A 5 13.31 8.61 14.23
CA TYR A 5 13.00 7.55 13.28
C TYR A 5 13.89 7.64 12.05
N LEU A 6 14.06 8.85 11.50
CA LEU A 6 14.99 9.15 10.42
C LEU A 6 16.43 8.76 10.76
N ARG A 7 16.88 9.06 11.99
CA ARG A 7 18.19 8.62 12.47
C ARG A 7 18.35 7.11 12.36
N ARG A 8 17.33 6.32 12.74
CA ARG A 8 17.41 4.87 12.59
C ARG A 8 17.55 4.44 11.14
N VAL A 9 16.78 5.02 10.21
CA VAL A 9 16.84 4.68 8.77
C VAL A 9 18.20 5.04 8.16
N LEU A 10 18.77 6.18 8.54
CA LEU A 10 20.12 6.57 8.11
C LEU A 10 21.21 5.73 8.81
N ASP A 11 21.02 5.40 10.09
CA ASP A 11 21.97 4.60 10.90
C ASP A 11 22.06 3.14 10.40
N ILE A 12 21.03 2.62 9.74
CA ILE A 12 21.01 1.29 9.10
C ILE A 12 21.46 1.29 7.63
N GLY A 13 22.03 2.40 7.13
CA GLY A 13 22.73 2.44 5.85
C GLY A 13 22.03 3.20 4.72
N GLY A 14 20.98 3.96 5.02
CA GLY A 14 20.35 4.86 4.06
C GLY A 14 21.21 6.10 3.76
N VAL A 15 21.14 6.55 2.51
CA VAL A 15 21.74 7.81 2.03
C VAL A 15 20.63 8.71 1.52
N GLU A 16 20.63 9.97 1.93
CA GLU A 16 19.72 10.98 1.40
C GLU A 16 20.12 11.35 -0.03
N LEU A 17 19.17 11.29 -0.95
CA LEU A 17 19.35 11.65 -2.35
C LEU A 17 18.86 13.06 -2.61
N SER A 18 19.60 13.80 -3.42
CA SER A 18 19.10 15.03 -4.02
C SER A 18 18.14 14.73 -5.18
N ILE A 19 17.36 15.74 -5.58
CA ILE A 19 16.56 15.67 -6.81
C ILE A 19 17.43 15.37 -8.04
N GLU A 20 18.65 15.91 -8.09
CA GLU A 20 19.60 15.64 -9.18
C GLU A 20 20.03 14.18 -9.22
N ASP A 21 20.24 13.55 -8.05
CA ASP A 21 20.53 12.12 -7.94
C ASP A 21 19.36 11.27 -8.46
N LEU A 22 18.12 11.64 -8.11
CA LEU A 22 16.92 10.98 -8.60
C LEU A 22 16.79 11.09 -10.13
N ARG A 23 16.93 12.31 -10.67
CA ARG A 23 16.91 12.56 -12.13
C ARG A 23 17.99 11.74 -12.85
N ALA A 24 19.20 11.63 -12.27
CA ALA A 24 20.30 10.83 -12.82
C ALA A 24 20.05 9.32 -12.76
N ARG A 25 19.21 8.86 -11.84
CA ARG A 25 18.84 7.45 -11.66
C ARG A 25 17.67 7.00 -12.53
N ARG A 26 16.87 7.94 -13.05
CA ARG A 26 15.70 7.67 -13.90
C ARG A 26 15.96 6.60 -14.97
N GLY A 27 17.06 6.70 -15.70
CA GLY A 27 17.40 5.77 -16.79
C GLY A 27 17.90 4.38 -16.34
N ARG A 28 17.97 4.13 -15.03
CA ARG A 28 18.45 2.86 -14.44
C ARG A 28 17.34 2.12 -13.69
N LEU A 29 16.17 2.73 -13.51
CA LEU A 29 15.00 2.08 -12.94
C LEU A 29 14.46 1.05 -13.94
N ARG A 30 13.99 -0.10 -13.42
CA ARG A 30 13.63 -1.27 -14.23
C ARG A 30 12.26 -1.15 -14.88
N SER A 31 11.27 -0.60 -14.17
CA SER A 31 9.90 -0.51 -14.71
C SER A 31 9.71 0.74 -15.57
N SER A 32 8.72 0.68 -16.46
CA SER A 32 8.24 1.84 -17.24
C SER A 32 7.32 2.76 -16.43
N ILE A 33 6.90 2.34 -15.24
CA ILE A 33 5.94 3.03 -14.36
C ILE A 33 6.67 4.04 -13.46
N THR A 34 7.83 3.66 -12.91
CA THR A 34 8.62 4.53 -12.02
C THR A 34 9.06 5.84 -12.65
N PRO A 35 9.49 5.90 -13.92
CA PRO A 35 9.96 7.13 -14.52
C PRO A 35 8.90 8.24 -14.61
N LEU A 36 7.62 7.90 -14.80
CA LEU A 36 6.54 8.90 -14.89
C LEU A 36 6.29 9.59 -13.55
N HIS A 37 6.15 8.81 -12.48
CA HIS A 37 5.92 9.32 -11.13
C HIS A 37 7.16 10.02 -10.57
N LEU A 38 8.35 9.50 -10.88
CA LEU A 38 9.59 10.21 -10.57
C LEU A 38 9.71 11.54 -11.32
N ASP A 39 9.28 11.61 -12.58
CA ASP A 39 9.23 12.86 -13.33
C ASP A 39 8.21 13.84 -12.71
N ASN A 40 7.06 13.38 -12.18
CA ASN A 40 6.11 14.23 -11.46
C ASN A 40 6.73 14.80 -10.17
N ILE A 41 7.32 13.93 -9.34
CA ILE A 41 7.97 14.30 -8.08
C ILE A 41 9.12 15.28 -8.34
N THR A 42 9.97 14.98 -9.32
CA THR A 42 11.14 15.82 -9.62
C THR A 42 10.85 17.05 -10.47
N GLN A 43 9.61 17.28 -10.93
CA GLN A 43 9.20 18.54 -11.56
C GLN A 43 8.72 19.58 -10.56
N ARG A 44 8.36 19.15 -9.33
CA ARG A 44 7.84 20.00 -8.25
C ARG A 44 8.92 20.26 -7.20
N ASP A 45 10.05 20.86 -7.60
CA ASP A 45 11.22 21.07 -6.73
C ASP A 45 10.88 21.81 -5.41
N GLU A 46 9.86 22.67 -5.41
CA GLU A 46 9.40 23.43 -4.23
C GLU A 46 8.61 22.59 -3.21
N LEU A 47 8.08 21.43 -3.62
CA LEU A 47 7.29 20.50 -2.81
C LEU A 47 8.04 19.21 -2.50
N PHE A 48 9.28 19.07 -2.97
CA PHE A 48 10.11 17.91 -2.69
C PHE A 48 10.54 17.91 -1.23
N HIS A 49 10.19 16.84 -0.51
CA HIS A 49 10.61 16.68 0.88
C HIS A 49 11.98 16.01 0.96
N ARG A 50 12.00 14.68 0.84
CA ARG A 50 13.21 13.88 1.05
C ARG A 50 13.14 12.59 0.26
N ALA A 51 14.29 12.17 -0.25
CA ALA A 51 14.48 10.87 -0.85
C ALA A 51 15.56 10.09 -0.09
N ILE A 52 15.29 8.84 0.23
CA ILE A 52 16.24 7.93 0.90
C ILE A 52 16.54 6.76 -0.04
N HIS A 53 17.82 6.44 -0.19
CA HIS A 53 18.29 5.26 -0.91
C HIS A 53 19.07 4.32 0.01
N VAL A 54 18.73 3.03 -0.03
CA VAL A 54 19.43 1.96 0.68
C VAL A 54 19.97 0.98 -0.37
N ALA A 55 21.29 0.80 -0.42
CA ALA A 55 21.96 0.00 -1.45
C ALA A 55 21.88 -1.53 -1.24
N GLY A 56 21.06 -1.99 -0.30
CA GLY A 56 20.94 -3.40 0.07
C GLY A 56 19.63 -3.64 0.81
N ASP A 57 19.60 -4.65 1.69
CA ASP A 57 18.42 -4.96 2.48
C ASP A 57 18.18 -3.90 3.57
N LEU A 58 16.91 -3.59 3.80
CA LEU A 58 16.44 -2.68 4.85
C LEU A 58 15.53 -3.45 5.81
N HIS A 59 15.93 -3.55 7.08
CA HIS A 59 15.08 -4.07 8.16
C HIS A 59 14.71 -2.96 9.12
N VAL A 60 13.41 -2.80 9.35
CA VAL A 60 12.83 -1.83 10.28
C VAL A 60 12.10 -2.56 11.41
N GLU A 61 12.59 -2.35 12.63
CA GLU A 61 11.87 -2.75 13.84
C GLU A 61 10.66 -1.83 14.07
N GLY A 62 9.45 -2.40 14.05
CA GLY A 62 8.19 -1.68 14.28
C GLY A 62 7.56 -1.12 13.00
N ASN A 63 6.87 0.01 13.10
CA ASN A 63 6.18 0.63 11.96
C ASN A 63 7.11 1.56 11.19
N LEU A 64 7.05 1.56 9.86
CA LEU A 64 7.62 2.52 8.92
C LEU A 64 6.52 3.41 8.36
N VAL A 65 6.39 4.62 8.91
CA VAL A 65 5.44 5.63 8.42
C VAL A 65 6.24 6.73 7.74
N LEU A 66 6.19 6.80 6.41
CA LEU A 66 7.07 7.68 5.63
C LEU A 66 6.80 9.16 5.93
N HIS A 67 5.54 9.55 6.06
CA HIS A 67 5.15 10.92 6.39
C HIS A 67 5.72 11.37 7.75
N ASP A 68 5.68 10.52 8.77
CA ASP A 68 6.27 10.82 10.08
C ASP A 68 7.79 11.05 10.01
N ALA A 69 8.45 10.45 9.02
CA ALA A 69 9.88 10.60 8.75
C ALA A 69 10.19 11.69 7.70
N GLU A 70 9.17 12.39 7.19
CA GLU A 70 9.27 13.34 6.07
C GLU A 70 9.91 12.72 4.82
N ILE A 71 9.75 11.41 4.61
CA ILE A 71 10.28 10.69 3.45
C ILE A 71 9.19 10.70 2.38
N GLN A 72 9.51 11.25 1.21
CA GLN A 72 8.63 11.21 0.04
C GLN A 72 9.01 10.05 -0.89
N VAL A 73 10.31 9.81 -1.07
CA VAL A 73 10.81 8.72 -1.92
C VAL A 73 11.65 7.77 -1.08
N LEU A 74 11.33 6.48 -1.11
CA LEU A 74 12.15 5.42 -0.53
C LEU A 74 12.56 4.44 -1.62
N ILE A 75 13.87 4.25 -1.78
CA ILE A 75 14.45 3.27 -2.72
C ILE A 75 15.29 2.28 -1.93
N VAL A 76 14.97 0.99 -2.02
CA VAL A 76 15.71 -0.11 -1.41
C VAL A 76 16.14 -1.05 -2.52
N ASP A 77 17.45 -1.20 -2.77
CA ASP A 77 17.95 -2.06 -3.86
C ASP A 77 17.76 -3.55 -3.54
N GLY A 78 17.68 -3.92 -2.26
CA GLY A 78 17.44 -5.28 -1.77
C GLY A 78 16.01 -5.50 -1.28
N ASN A 79 15.88 -6.35 -0.26
CA ASN A 79 14.60 -6.63 0.40
C ASN A 79 14.26 -5.56 1.44
N LEU A 80 12.98 -5.26 1.58
CA LEU A 80 12.45 -4.42 2.67
C LEU A 80 11.63 -5.29 3.62
N HIS A 81 12.05 -5.37 4.89
CA HIS A 81 11.29 -6.02 5.96
C HIS A 81 10.92 -4.99 7.03
N VAL A 82 9.63 -4.91 7.37
CA VAL A 82 9.08 -4.04 8.40
C VAL A 82 8.26 -4.90 9.37
N ASP A 83 8.70 -5.03 10.63
CA ASP A 83 8.02 -5.94 11.59
C ASP A 83 6.55 -5.54 11.84
N GLY A 84 6.25 -4.25 11.68
CA GLY A 84 4.94 -3.65 11.87
C GLY A 84 4.32 -3.19 10.56
N ARG A 85 3.79 -1.97 10.57
CA ARG A 85 3.11 -1.38 9.41
C ARG A 85 4.06 -0.58 8.54
N LEU A 86 4.04 -0.81 7.23
CA LEU A 86 4.50 0.18 6.25
C LEU A 86 3.33 1.07 5.87
N GLU A 87 3.51 2.38 5.94
CA GLU A 87 2.51 3.36 5.55
C GLU A 87 3.18 4.51 4.80
N ASP A 88 2.74 4.74 3.57
CA ASP A 88 2.95 5.99 2.87
C ASP A 88 1.65 6.80 2.83
N ARG A 89 1.74 8.02 2.32
CA ARG A 89 0.58 8.89 2.17
C ARG A 89 0.77 9.72 0.92
N ASP A 90 -0.32 9.93 0.21
CA ASP A 90 -0.48 10.98 -0.78
C ASP A 90 -1.28 12.08 -0.07
N ASP A 91 -0.74 13.29 0.01
CA ASP A 91 -1.57 14.47 0.23
C ASP A 91 -1.79 15.14 -1.12
N GLU A 92 -2.83 15.96 -1.28
CA GLU A 92 -3.25 16.51 -2.59
C GLU A 92 -2.13 17.22 -3.38
N GLU A 93 -0.96 17.49 -2.77
CA GLU A 93 0.18 18.15 -3.37
C GLU A 93 1.43 17.26 -3.54
N ILE A 94 1.58 16.17 -2.76
CA ILE A 94 2.85 15.42 -2.60
C ILE A 94 2.62 13.90 -2.72
N GLU A 95 2.90 13.39 -3.93
CA GLU A 95 2.95 11.95 -4.21
C GLU A 95 4.15 11.29 -3.50
N SER A 96 3.89 10.15 -2.84
CA SER A 96 4.95 9.28 -2.30
C SER A 96 5.30 8.14 -3.26
N LEU A 97 6.56 7.71 -3.22
CA LEU A 97 7.09 6.67 -4.09
C LEU A 97 7.97 5.70 -3.31
N VAL A 98 7.59 4.42 -3.31
CA VAL A 98 8.35 3.33 -2.71
C VAL A 98 8.81 2.35 -3.77
N ILE A 99 10.11 2.10 -3.85
CA ILE A 99 10.72 1.15 -4.78
C ILE A 99 11.53 0.14 -3.97
N VAL A 100 11.23 -1.14 -4.14
CA VAL A 100 11.94 -2.27 -3.53
C VAL A 100 12.43 -3.23 -4.62
N GLY A 101 13.75 -3.36 -4.75
CA GLY A 101 14.40 -4.20 -5.76
C GLY A 101 14.36 -5.70 -5.46
N GLY A 102 13.97 -6.08 -4.24
CA GLY A 102 13.72 -7.46 -3.82
C GLY A 102 12.29 -7.66 -3.32
N ASN A 103 12.13 -8.49 -2.30
CA ASN A 103 10.83 -8.71 -1.66
C ASN A 103 10.50 -7.58 -0.69
N LEU A 104 9.21 -7.28 -0.56
CA LEU A 104 8.66 -6.41 0.49
C LEU A 104 7.86 -7.26 1.47
N GLU A 105 8.18 -7.19 2.75
CA GLU A 105 7.42 -7.81 3.83
C GLU A 105 7.06 -6.78 4.90
N ALA A 106 5.78 -6.68 5.21
CA ALA A 106 5.28 -5.85 6.31
C ALA A 106 4.05 -6.52 6.92
N ARG A 107 3.83 -6.40 8.24
CA ARG A 107 2.61 -6.96 8.86
C ARG A 107 1.35 -6.38 8.21
N ASP A 108 1.33 -5.06 8.06
CA ASP A 108 0.28 -4.32 7.35
C ASP A 108 0.95 -3.35 6.36
N LEU A 109 0.31 -3.11 5.22
CA LEU A 109 0.72 -2.12 4.24
C LEU A 109 -0.47 -1.23 3.91
N ILE A 110 -0.29 0.07 4.08
CA ILE A 110 -1.26 1.09 3.65
C ILE A 110 -0.53 1.99 2.66
N THR A 111 -0.94 1.96 1.40
CA THR A 111 -0.35 2.79 0.36
C THR A 111 -1.40 3.67 -0.29
N TYR A 112 -1.10 4.96 -0.35
CA TYR A 112 -1.81 5.93 -1.18
C TYR A 112 -0.92 6.36 -2.36
N GLY A 113 0.40 6.24 -2.20
CA GLY A 113 1.39 6.56 -3.22
C GLY A 113 1.67 5.43 -4.19
N THR A 114 2.68 5.67 -5.05
CA THR A 114 3.15 4.68 -6.03
C THR A 114 4.06 3.65 -5.36
N LEU A 115 3.77 2.37 -5.56
CA LEU A 115 4.52 1.24 -5.01
C LEU A 115 5.09 0.35 -6.11
N GLU A 116 6.39 0.09 -6.07
CA GLU A 116 7.05 -0.84 -6.99
C GLU A 116 7.86 -1.88 -6.22
N VAL A 117 7.59 -3.17 -6.46
CA VAL A 117 8.29 -4.30 -5.85
C VAL A 117 8.74 -5.27 -6.94
N HIS A 118 10.05 -5.49 -7.08
CA HIS A 118 10.61 -6.40 -8.08
C HIS A 118 10.64 -7.87 -7.62
N GLY A 119 10.25 -8.13 -6.38
CA GLY A 119 10.05 -9.47 -5.83
C GLY A 119 8.61 -9.70 -5.39
N ASN A 120 8.45 -10.54 -4.37
CA ASN A 120 7.15 -10.82 -3.77
C ASN A 120 6.74 -9.72 -2.77
N LEU A 121 5.44 -9.50 -2.67
CA LEU A 121 4.81 -8.67 -1.65
C LEU A 121 4.12 -9.57 -0.62
N ILE A 122 4.57 -9.52 0.64
CA ILE A 122 4.11 -10.39 1.73
C ILE A 122 3.51 -9.51 2.84
N VAL A 123 2.18 -9.57 2.98
CA VAL A 123 1.41 -8.73 3.92
C VAL A 123 0.41 -9.59 4.71
N PRO A 124 0.85 -10.35 5.73
CA PRO A 124 0.01 -11.33 6.42
C PRO A 124 -1.22 -10.71 7.13
N GLY A 125 -1.19 -9.41 7.40
CA GLY A 125 -2.33 -8.63 7.91
C GLY A 125 -3.14 -8.04 6.76
N HIS A 126 -3.01 -6.72 6.57
CA HIS A 126 -3.87 -5.94 5.67
C HIS A 126 -3.04 -5.22 4.62
N LEU A 127 -3.38 -5.42 3.35
CA LEU A 127 -2.89 -4.65 2.21
C LEU A 127 -4.00 -3.69 1.76
N LEU A 128 -3.82 -2.40 2.02
CA LEU A 128 -4.76 -1.36 1.59
C LEU A 128 -4.11 -0.56 0.45
N LEU A 129 -4.71 -0.64 -0.73
CA LEU A 129 -4.33 0.10 -1.94
C LEU A 129 -5.38 1.20 -2.14
N LEU A 130 -5.02 2.42 -1.77
CA LEU A 130 -5.95 3.54 -1.65
C LEU A 130 -5.59 4.64 -2.66
N ASP A 131 -6.58 5.47 -3.02
CA ASP A 131 -6.47 6.53 -4.02
C ASP A 131 -6.36 6.02 -5.48
N ASN A 132 -6.85 6.82 -6.43
CA ASN A 132 -6.95 6.49 -7.84
C ASN A 132 -5.86 7.11 -8.73
N ALA A 133 -5.04 8.00 -8.16
CA ALA A 133 -3.99 8.72 -8.88
C ALA A 133 -2.68 7.92 -8.98
N CYS A 134 -2.50 6.95 -8.09
CA CYS A 134 -1.28 6.19 -7.93
C CYS A 134 -1.43 4.74 -8.38
N ILE A 135 -0.29 4.08 -8.58
CA ILE A 135 -0.25 2.70 -9.05
C ILE A 135 0.71 1.84 -8.26
N ALA A 136 0.35 0.57 -8.11
CA ALA A 136 1.18 -0.48 -7.57
C ALA A 136 1.62 -1.43 -8.69
N HIS A 137 2.90 -1.83 -8.69
CA HIS A 137 3.44 -2.83 -9.60
C HIS A 137 4.30 -3.84 -8.84
N ILE A 138 3.89 -5.11 -8.89
CA ILE A 138 4.53 -6.22 -8.21
C ILE A 138 4.98 -7.25 -9.25
N GLU A 139 6.29 -7.41 -9.46
CA GLU A 139 6.83 -8.39 -10.43
C GLU A 139 6.71 -9.84 -9.93
N GLY A 140 6.57 -10.03 -8.61
CA GLY A 140 6.38 -11.34 -7.98
C GLY A 140 4.94 -11.63 -7.61
N ASP A 141 4.77 -12.52 -6.64
CA ASP A 141 3.47 -12.86 -6.06
C ASP A 141 3.04 -11.86 -4.98
N ILE A 142 1.73 -11.73 -4.77
CA ILE A 142 1.15 -11.14 -3.56
C ILE A 142 0.69 -12.27 -2.64
N ASP A 143 1.12 -12.27 -1.38
CA ASP A 143 0.56 -13.09 -0.31
C ASP A 143 0.05 -12.18 0.81
N ALA A 144 -1.27 -12.04 0.91
CA ALA A 144 -1.90 -11.09 1.82
C ALA A 144 -3.04 -11.72 2.65
N GLY A 145 -3.19 -11.31 3.91
CA GLY A 145 -4.30 -11.75 4.77
C GLY A 145 -5.65 -11.15 4.37
N PHE A 146 -5.62 -9.93 3.84
CA PHE A 146 -6.76 -9.16 3.35
C PHE A 146 -6.26 -8.11 2.36
N ILE A 147 -6.97 -7.93 1.25
CA ILE A 147 -6.73 -6.86 0.30
C ILE A 147 -7.98 -5.99 0.19
N LEU A 148 -7.80 -4.68 0.32
CA LEU A 148 -8.79 -3.68 -0.07
C LEU A 148 -8.20 -2.78 -1.14
N ASP A 149 -8.89 -2.71 -2.27
CA ASP A 149 -8.60 -1.76 -3.33
C ASP A 149 -9.69 -0.68 -3.38
N GLN A 150 -9.27 0.58 -3.36
CA GLN A 150 -10.13 1.73 -3.62
C GLN A 150 -9.62 2.52 -4.82
N TYR A 151 -9.87 1.98 -6.02
CA TYR A 151 -9.52 2.58 -7.32
C TYR A 151 -8.02 2.66 -7.62
N HIS A 152 -7.19 2.02 -6.81
CA HIS A 152 -5.74 2.01 -7.01
C HIS A 152 -5.42 1.00 -8.12
N HIS A 153 -4.67 1.41 -9.14
CA HIS A 153 -4.34 0.43 -10.19
C HIS A 153 -3.17 -0.44 -9.72
N CYS A 154 -3.36 -1.75 -9.68
CA CYS A 154 -2.36 -2.71 -9.21
C CYS A 154 -2.07 -3.76 -10.29
N ALA A 155 -0.87 -3.72 -10.87
CA ALA A 155 -0.40 -4.76 -11.77
C ALA A 155 0.46 -5.78 -11.02
N VAL A 156 0.20 -7.06 -11.24
CA VAL A 156 0.88 -8.18 -10.59
C VAL A 156 1.28 -9.19 -11.65
N ASP A 157 2.58 -9.36 -11.88
CA ASP A 157 3.07 -10.36 -12.84
C ASP A 157 2.93 -11.80 -12.30
N GLY A 158 2.91 -11.96 -10.97
CA GLY A 158 2.71 -13.23 -10.29
C GLY A 158 1.25 -13.54 -9.93
N GLU A 159 1.08 -14.39 -8.91
CA GLU A 159 -0.23 -14.78 -8.37
C GLU A 159 -0.61 -13.96 -7.14
N VAL A 160 -1.91 -13.64 -7.03
CA VAL A 160 -2.47 -13.05 -5.82
C VAL A 160 -3.09 -14.15 -4.96
N ARG A 161 -2.50 -14.38 -3.78
CA ARG A 161 -3.01 -15.29 -2.75
C ARG A 161 -3.58 -14.47 -1.60
N CYS A 162 -4.90 -14.39 -1.55
CA CYS A 162 -5.58 -13.71 -0.47
C CYS A 162 -6.91 -14.38 -0.12
N PRO A 163 -7.22 -14.64 1.16
CA PRO A 163 -8.51 -15.21 1.56
C PRO A 163 -9.71 -14.29 1.31
N LEU A 164 -9.49 -12.97 1.20
CA LEU A 164 -10.54 -11.99 0.98
C LEU A 164 -9.96 -10.76 0.31
N VAL A 165 -10.35 -10.55 -0.95
CA VAL A 165 -10.07 -9.36 -1.74
C VAL A 165 -11.39 -8.59 -1.88
N VAL A 166 -11.39 -7.31 -1.50
CA VAL A 166 -12.52 -6.40 -1.63
C VAL A 166 -12.12 -5.27 -2.57
N MET A 167 -12.96 -5.00 -3.56
CA MET A 167 -12.63 -4.03 -4.62
C MET A 167 -13.88 -3.27 -5.05
N ASP A 168 -13.75 -1.97 -5.29
CA ASP A 168 -14.80 -1.13 -5.91
C ASP A 168 -14.78 -1.25 -7.46
N SER A 169 -13.64 -1.66 -8.02
CA SER A 169 -13.52 -2.02 -9.44
C SER A 169 -12.35 -2.97 -9.63
N ALA A 170 -12.45 -3.95 -10.53
CA ALA A 170 -11.41 -4.94 -10.79
C ALA A 170 -10.12 -4.32 -11.36
N ARG A 171 -9.29 -3.72 -10.49
CA ARG A 171 -8.05 -3.00 -10.81
C ARG A 171 -6.77 -3.71 -10.38
N ILE A 172 -6.90 -4.91 -9.84
CA ILE A 172 -5.80 -5.84 -9.64
C ILE A 172 -5.74 -6.72 -10.87
N GLU A 173 -4.78 -6.43 -11.73
CA GLU A 173 -4.49 -7.23 -12.91
C GLU A 173 -3.41 -8.24 -12.54
N SER A 174 -3.72 -9.53 -12.69
CA SER A 174 -2.77 -10.62 -12.45
C SER A 174 -2.82 -11.62 -13.59
N ASP A 175 -1.70 -12.32 -13.83
CA ASP A 175 -1.60 -13.45 -14.74
C ASP A 175 -2.65 -14.55 -14.46
N LYS A 176 -3.12 -14.63 -13.21
CA LYS A 176 -4.25 -15.49 -12.81
C LYS A 176 -5.45 -14.65 -12.38
N PRO A 177 -6.68 -15.05 -12.73
CA PRO A 177 -7.87 -14.37 -12.23
C PRO A 177 -7.89 -14.30 -10.71
N VAL A 178 -8.13 -13.10 -10.18
CA VAL A 178 -8.33 -12.86 -8.75
C VAL A 178 -9.81 -12.89 -8.45
N GLU A 179 -10.25 -13.77 -7.55
CA GLU A 179 -11.60 -13.73 -7.01
C GLU A 179 -11.69 -12.59 -6.00
N PHE A 180 -12.69 -11.72 -6.14
CA PHE A 180 -12.93 -10.60 -5.26
C PHE A 180 -14.42 -10.47 -4.93
N LEU A 181 -14.70 -9.85 -3.79
CA LEU A 181 -16.03 -9.37 -3.45
C LEU A 181 -16.16 -7.91 -3.88
N ASP A 182 -17.11 -7.66 -4.77
CA ASP A 182 -17.57 -6.33 -5.11
C ASP A 182 -18.38 -5.74 -3.95
N PHE A 183 -18.64 -4.44 -4.00
CA PHE A 183 -19.57 -3.80 -3.10
C PHE A 183 -20.98 -4.34 -3.33
N GLY A 184 -21.64 -4.72 -2.24
CA GLY A 184 -22.95 -5.36 -2.28
C GLY A 184 -23.22 -6.16 -1.02
N SER A 185 -24.33 -6.90 -1.03
CA SER A 185 -24.84 -7.56 0.18
C SER A 185 -23.92 -8.62 0.75
N GLU A 186 -23.20 -9.38 -0.09
CA GLU A 186 -22.25 -10.40 0.38
C GLU A 186 -21.18 -9.78 1.30
N LEU A 187 -20.69 -8.58 0.98
CA LEU A 187 -19.66 -7.88 1.75
C LEU A 187 -20.09 -7.59 3.21
N ALA A 188 -21.39 -7.38 3.45
CA ALA A 188 -21.95 -7.17 4.79
C ALA A 188 -21.75 -8.38 5.73
N GLY A 189 -21.53 -9.57 5.18
CA GLY A 189 -21.16 -10.77 5.92
C GLY A 189 -19.71 -10.77 6.44
N HIS A 190 -18.81 -10.00 5.81
CA HIS A 190 -17.36 -10.09 6.02
C HIS A 190 -16.78 -8.97 6.88
N LEU A 191 -17.27 -7.75 6.73
CA LEU A 191 -16.76 -6.57 7.45
C LEU A 191 -17.65 -6.17 8.63
N ASP A 192 -17.07 -5.44 9.58
CA ASP A 192 -17.86 -4.77 10.61
C ASP A 192 -18.80 -3.75 9.96
N HIS A 193 -20.08 -3.79 10.33
CA HIS A 193 -21.12 -2.94 9.77
C HIS A 193 -20.85 -1.44 10.01
N ALA A 194 -20.08 -1.10 11.04
CA ALA A 194 -19.65 0.29 11.27
C ALA A 194 -18.64 0.81 10.23
N LEU A 195 -18.19 -0.03 9.29
CA LEU A 195 -17.28 0.31 8.18
C LEU A 195 -18.02 0.35 6.84
N LEU A 196 -19.33 0.08 6.84
CA LEU A 196 -20.14 -0.07 5.65
C LEU A 196 -21.16 1.06 5.59
N GLU A 197 -21.31 1.62 4.40
CA GLU A 197 -22.41 2.52 4.06
C GLU A 197 -23.28 1.86 2.99
N GLY A 198 -24.58 2.11 3.08
CA GLY A 198 -25.59 1.44 2.28
C GLY A 198 -26.95 1.44 2.99
N GLU A 199 -27.86 0.60 2.52
CA GLU A 199 -29.25 0.59 2.97
C GLU A 199 -29.72 -0.79 3.40
N GLU A 200 -30.62 -0.80 4.39
CA GLU A 200 -31.33 -2.01 4.79
C GLU A 200 -32.27 -2.43 3.66
N ASP A 201 -32.10 -3.64 3.16
CA ASP A 201 -32.94 -4.24 2.14
C ASP A 201 -33.25 -5.69 2.53
N ASP A 202 -34.50 -5.92 2.97
CA ASP A 202 -34.99 -7.24 3.38
C ASP A 202 -34.96 -8.28 2.24
N SER A 203 -34.76 -7.85 0.99
CA SER A 203 -34.59 -8.75 -0.15
C SER A 203 -33.15 -9.25 -0.33
N GLU A 204 -32.17 -8.63 0.34
CA GLU A 204 -30.77 -9.01 0.27
C GLU A 204 -30.42 -10.18 1.23
N PRO A 205 -29.46 -11.07 0.88
CA PRO A 205 -29.06 -12.23 1.70
C PRO A 205 -28.67 -11.90 3.14
N HIS A 206 -28.23 -10.66 3.39
CA HIS A 206 -27.79 -10.17 4.70
C HIS A 206 -28.67 -9.04 5.23
N GLY A 207 -29.81 -8.74 4.59
CA GLY A 207 -30.71 -7.65 4.98
C GLY A 207 -30.13 -6.25 4.78
N TYR A 208 -29.02 -6.14 4.03
CA TYR A 208 -28.26 -4.91 3.86
C TYR A 208 -27.52 -4.95 2.51
N TYR A 209 -27.70 -3.92 1.70
CA TYR A 209 -26.92 -3.67 0.50
C TYR A 209 -25.79 -2.69 0.84
N VAL A 210 -24.56 -3.01 0.45
CA VAL A 210 -23.40 -2.13 0.67
C VAL A 210 -23.17 -1.30 -0.59
N ASP A 211 -23.39 0.00 -0.49
CA ASP A 211 -23.08 0.96 -1.55
C ASP A 211 -21.60 1.36 -1.53
N TRP A 212 -21.02 1.45 -0.33
CA TRP A 212 -19.70 2.02 -0.12
C TRP A 212 -19.04 1.47 1.15
N VAL A 213 -17.71 1.49 1.16
CA VAL A 213 -16.89 1.13 2.31
C VAL A 213 -16.13 2.36 2.80
N ASP A 214 -16.21 2.64 4.11
CA ASP A 214 -15.43 3.73 4.71
C ASP A 214 -13.96 3.31 4.84
N VAL A 215 -13.19 3.58 3.78
CA VAL A 215 -11.79 3.20 3.67
C VAL A 215 -10.90 3.88 4.70
N GLU A 216 -11.25 5.10 5.11
CA GLU A 216 -10.49 5.82 6.13
C GLU A 216 -10.76 5.23 7.51
N ALA A 217 -12.01 4.88 7.82
CA ALA A 217 -12.30 4.13 9.04
C ALA A 217 -11.61 2.76 9.06
N ILE A 218 -11.50 2.08 7.92
CA ILE A 218 -10.69 0.84 7.80
C ILE A 218 -9.23 1.13 8.09
N ALA A 219 -8.64 2.12 7.41
CA ALA A 219 -7.24 2.49 7.60
C ALA A 219 -6.96 2.89 9.05
N GLU A 220 -7.84 3.67 9.70
CA GLU A 220 -7.77 4.02 11.12
C GLU A 220 -7.80 2.79 12.03
N ARG A 221 -8.67 1.80 11.75
CA ARG A 221 -8.69 0.55 12.52
C ARG A 221 -7.42 -0.25 12.33
N VAL A 222 -6.92 -0.40 11.11
CA VAL A 222 -5.63 -1.06 10.83
C VAL A 222 -4.50 -0.32 11.55
N ARG A 223 -4.50 1.02 11.51
CA ARG A 223 -3.52 1.87 12.22
C ARG A 223 -3.53 1.60 13.73
N ALA A 224 -4.71 1.39 14.30
CA ALA A 224 -4.94 1.10 15.71
C ALA A 224 -4.81 -0.39 16.09
N GLY A 225 -4.54 -1.29 15.13
CA GLY A 225 -4.49 -2.75 15.36
C GLY A 225 -5.86 -3.34 15.74
N GLN A 226 -6.95 -2.68 15.35
CA GLN A 226 -8.31 -3.12 15.59
C GLN A 226 -8.79 -4.06 14.49
N ARG A 227 -9.80 -4.87 14.79
CA ARG A 227 -10.41 -5.79 13.83
C ARG A 227 -11.29 -5.03 12.84
N ILE A 228 -11.13 -5.33 11.55
CA ILE A 228 -12.03 -4.87 10.49
C ILE A 228 -13.11 -5.89 10.15
N ARG A 229 -12.84 -7.18 10.40
CA ARG A 229 -13.78 -8.26 10.13
C ARG A 229 -14.83 -8.38 11.22
N ARG A 230 -16.03 -8.77 10.81
CA ARG A 230 -17.10 -9.15 11.75
C ARG A 230 -16.60 -10.27 12.68
N ALA A 231 -17.00 -10.21 13.94
CA ALA A 231 -16.85 -11.36 14.82
C ALA A 231 -17.70 -12.50 14.23
N ALA A 232 -17.13 -13.69 14.07
CA ALA A 232 -17.92 -14.85 13.69
C ALA A 232 -19.10 -14.95 14.66
N SER A 233 -20.32 -14.91 14.13
CA SER A 233 -21.52 -15.18 14.90
C SER A 233 -21.34 -16.57 15.49
N GLN A 234 -21.32 -16.67 16.83
CA GLN A 234 -21.42 -17.97 17.48
C GLN A 234 -22.82 -18.51 17.16
N GLY A 235 -22.88 -19.38 16.15
CA GLY A 235 -24.07 -20.18 15.84
C GLY A 235 -24.36 -21.18 16.93
#